data_AF-A0A4Y2DT29-F1
#
_entry.id   AF-A0A4Y2DT29-F1
#
_cell.length_a   1.000
_cell.length_b   1.000
_cell.length_c   1.000
_cell.angle_alpha   90.00
_cell.angle_beta   90.00
_cell.angle_gamma   90.00
#
_symmetry.space_group_name_H-M   'P 1'
#
loop_
_entity.id
_entity.type
_entity.pdbx_description
1 polymer ?
#
loop_
_entity_poly.entity_id
_entity_poly.type
_entity_poly.pdbx_seq_one_letter_code
_entity_poly.pdbx_strand_id
1 'polypeptide(L)'
;MTGLHAQEPNALPLANLRIHCASLRRKKDVTSQFSAVAYQRFFSDKDLNSKVLDTLKTPLKDFFTCKIVSGSSERDCDLDNAITGPYYSDGNVPSFCFSMYTFWSQPHKKFQKIKKSEKIIMEFYIDASFRGKDADIEKNQLPAYNSLSSSSVQIAMHSPYIAASPYVSGAGLLGGKDYRIQVKEDEKHLLPPPYQTNCTDYMPLWKARGGVGPLNQGMVIQECKLNETLRQLGCVPFHVDYPHNATICHFCENCPNVTKVGDNCTNLLQYYNQPCDFINYNMDVEEKLVNIKKKLESGFMRWKETLYFKEKGYDCSDQNIFSRRCQTINVEVVFDDFEITNITYIPKFESLELFSVIGGYMGMYLGVSIVAFYDFAELTIGLIYSFVKKRRNAKKKLKEQQRNAMWFINAATRDMTASSIRKRNRIRNIY
;
A
#
# COMPACT_ATOMS: atom_id res chain seq x y z
N MET A 1 20.67 11.55 -12.93
CA MET A 1 20.47 12.58 -11.89
C MET A 1 19.60 11.99 -10.79
N THR A 2 20.20 11.14 -9.97
CA THR A 2 19.61 10.61 -8.73
C THR A 2 20.25 11.41 -7.60
N GLY A 3 19.51 12.37 -7.06
CA GLY A 3 19.91 13.06 -5.84
C GLY A 3 19.81 12.08 -4.68
N LEU A 4 20.90 11.37 -4.38
CA LEU A 4 21.08 10.66 -3.13
C LEU A 4 21.04 11.70 -2.00
N HIS A 5 19.85 11.93 -1.46
CA HIS A 5 19.69 12.69 -0.23
C HIS A 5 20.44 11.93 0.87
N ALA A 6 21.53 12.51 1.37
CA ALA A 6 22.23 12.01 2.54
C ALA A 6 21.25 11.95 3.71
N GLN A 7 20.85 10.73 4.07
CA GLN A 7 19.96 10.44 5.19
C GLN A 7 20.77 10.64 6.48
N GLU A 8 20.29 11.48 7.41
CA GLU A 8 20.93 11.64 8.71
C GLU A 8 21.05 10.26 9.39
N PRO A 9 22.26 9.84 9.80
CA PRO A 9 22.54 8.45 10.17
C PRO A 9 21.82 7.94 11.43
N ASN A 10 21.05 8.78 12.14
CA ASN A 10 20.48 8.48 13.45
C ASN A 10 18.97 8.69 13.57
N ALA A 11 18.27 8.98 12.48
CA ALA A 11 16.85 9.30 12.52
C ALA A 11 16.04 8.31 11.67
N LEU A 12 15.19 7.52 12.32
CA LEU A 12 14.40 6.46 11.71
C LEU A 12 12.99 6.98 11.36
N PRO A 13 12.41 6.59 10.22
CA PRO A 13 11.00 6.86 9.96
C PRO A 13 10.15 6.15 11.02
N LEU A 14 9.17 6.86 11.58
CA LEU A 14 8.23 6.24 12.51
C LEU A 14 7.35 5.25 11.75
N ALA A 15 7.49 3.96 12.05
CA ALA A 15 6.56 2.94 11.59
C ALA A 15 5.14 3.32 12.02
N ASN A 16 4.15 3.12 11.15
CA ASN A 16 2.77 3.31 11.57
C ASN A 16 2.43 2.27 12.62
N LEU A 17 1.85 2.76 13.70
CA LEU A 17 1.40 1.95 14.79
C LEU A 17 -0.11 1.82 14.69
N ARG A 18 -0.59 0.59 14.50
CA ARG A 18 -2.00 0.29 14.51
C ARG A 18 -2.41 -0.34 15.82
N ILE A 19 -3.39 0.27 16.47
CA ILE A 19 -3.67 0.14 17.88
C ILE A 19 -5.13 -0.24 18.05
N HIS A 20 -5.32 -1.46 18.55
CA HIS A 20 -6.51 -1.99 19.20
C HIS A 20 -7.82 -1.97 18.40
N CYS A 21 -8.46 -3.13 18.36
CA CYS A 21 -9.73 -3.33 17.71
C CYS A 21 -10.79 -3.64 18.77
N ALA A 22 -11.54 -2.62 19.19
CA ALA A 22 -12.57 -2.77 20.22
C ALA A 22 -13.81 -3.49 19.66
N SER A 23 -14.36 -4.46 20.41
CA SER A 23 -15.66 -5.08 20.11
C SER A 23 -16.82 -4.13 20.43
N LEU A 24 -17.88 -4.17 19.61
CA LEU A 24 -19.03 -3.27 19.62
C LEU A 24 -19.86 -3.33 20.93
N ARG A 25 -20.31 -2.16 21.43
CA ARG A 25 -20.95 -2.00 22.78
C ARG A 25 -22.34 -1.36 22.73
N ARG A 26 -23.39 -1.97 23.28
CA ARG A 26 -24.68 -1.26 23.54
C ARG A 26 -24.85 -0.96 25.03
N LYS A 27 -24.97 0.32 25.40
CA LYS A 27 -25.45 0.75 26.72
C LYS A 27 -26.95 0.43 26.83
N LYS A 28 -27.34 -0.49 27.71
CA LYS A 28 -28.74 -0.65 28.13
C LYS A 28 -28.74 -0.82 29.64
N ASP A 29 -29.49 0.03 30.34
CA ASP A 29 -29.68 -0.04 31.80
C ASP A 29 -30.34 -1.38 32.16
N VAL A 30 -29.58 -2.30 32.74
CA VAL A 30 -30.07 -3.59 33.23
C VAL A 30 -29.30 -3.99 34.50
N THR A 31 -30.03 -4.12 35.61
CA THR A 31 -29.62 -4.77 36.88
C THR A 31 -29.83 -6.29 36.77
N SER A 32 -29.14 -7.23 37.42
CA SER A 32 -27.88 -7.28 38.17
C SER A 32 -27.27 -8.69 38.00
N GLN A 33 -25.95 -8.72 37.81
CA GLN A 33 -24.98 -9.81 37.99
C GLN A 33 -24.39 -10.53 36.76
N PHE A 34 -25.12 -10.83 35.68
CA PHE A 34 -24.51 -11.35 34.44
C PHE A 34 -25.55 -11.37 33.32
N SER A 35 -25.19 -11.02 32.09
CA SER A 35 -26.05 -11.21 30.91
C SER A 35 -25.28 -11.92 29.80
N ALA A 36 -25.76 -13.11 29.40
CA ALA A 36 -25.24 -13.79 28.22
C ALA A 36 -25.73 -13.08 26.96
N VAL A 37 -24.78 -12.53 26.21
CA VAL A 37 -24.96 -11.82 24.94
C VAL A 37 -24.59 -12.80 23.82
N ALA A 38 -25.55 -13.12 22.96
CA ALA A 38 -25.28 -13.84 21.72
C ALA A 38 -24.83 -12.84 20.65
N TYR A 39 -23.53 -12.54 20.57
CA TYR A 39 -22.98 -11.54 19.63
C TYR A 39 -23.36 -11.80 18.17
N GLN A 40 -23.50 -13.06 17.75
CA GLN A 40 -23.95 -13.41 16.40
C GLN A 40 -25.34 -12.83 16.07
N ARG A 41 -26.26 -12.77 17.06
CA ARG A 41 -27.60 -12.16 16.86
C ARG A 41 -27.57 -10.63 16.77
N PHE A 42 -26.52 -9.98 17.28
CA PHE A 42 -26.43 -8.52 17.17
C PHE A 42 -26.24 -8.06 15.73
N PHE A 43 -25.63 -8.91 14.91
CA PHE A 43 -25.33 -8.58 13.52
C PHE A 43 -26.31 -9.20 12.54
N SER A 44 -27.19 -10.12 12.93
CA SER A 44 -28.05 -10.83 11.97
C SER A 44 -29.15 -9.95 11.35
N ASP A 45 -29.65 -8.95 12.08
CA ASP A 45 -30.95 -8.35 11.75
C ASP A 45 -30.86 -6.91 11.21
N LYS A 46 -29.71 -6.25 11.34
CA LYS A 46 -29.55 -4.83 10.96
C LYS A 46 -28.16 -4.51 10.44
N ASP A 47 -28.14 -3.77 9.33
CA ASP A 47 -26.92 -3.12 8.86
C ASP A 47 -26.48 -2.03 9.85
N LEU A 48 -25.16 -1.87 9.99
CA LEU A 48 -24.56 -0.88 10.86
C LEU A 48 -24.17 0.34 10.02
N ASN A 49 -25.03 1.36 10.01
CA ASN A 49 -24.70 2.63 9.35
C ASN A 49 -23.64 3.41 10.13
N SER A 50 -23.04 4.42 9.48
CA SER A 50 -21.97 5.25 10.07
C SER A 50 -22.34 5.85 11.44
N LYS A 51 -23.57 6.35 11.61
CA LYS A 51 -24.02 6.92 12.90
C LYS A 51 -24.02 5.89 14.02
N VAL A 52 -24.52 4.69 13.75
CA VAL A 52 -24.52 3.58 14.71
C VAL A 52 -23.08 3.19 15.02
N LEU A 53 -22.24 3.03 13.99
CA LEU A 53 -20.82 2.73 14.18
C LEU A 53 -20.13 3.77 15.07
N ASP A 54 -20.39 5.06 14.86
CA ASP A 54 -19.83 6.14 15.67
C ASP A 54 -20.27 6.08 17.14
N THR A 55 -21.52 5.69 17.43
CA THR A 55 -21.97 5.49 18.81
C THR A 55 -21.35 4.29 19.50
N LEU A 56 -20.93 3.28 18.72
CA LEU A 56 -20.35 2.05 19.25
C LEU A 56 -18.82 2.12 19.39
N LYS A 57 -18.17 3.07 18.69
CA LYS A 57 -16.74 3.36 18.83
C LYS A 57 -16.46 3.93 20.20
N THR A 58 -15.52 3.31 20.92
CA THR A 58 -14.91 3.93 22.09
C THR A 58 -13.88 4.95 21.61
N PRO A 59 -13.91 6.22 22.09
CA PRO A 59 -12.86 7.20 21.77
C PRO A 59 -11.47 6.66 22.13
N LEU A 60 -10.48 6.87 21.25
CA LEU A 60 -9.12 6.35 21.42
C LEU A 60 -8.52 6.73 22.78
N LYS A 61 -8.64 8.00 23.16
CA LYS A 61 -8.15 8.56 24.44
C LYS A 61 -8.74 7.91 25.70
N ASP A 62 -9.88 7.24 25.60
CA ASP A 62 -10.53 6.66 26.78
C ASP A 62 -9.85 5.34 27.20
N PHE A 63 -9.29 4.62 26.22
CA PHE A 63 -8.67 3.30 26.40
C PHE A 63 -7.18 3.26 26.03
N PHE A 64 -6.60 4.32 25.50
CA PHE A 64 -5.22 4.31 25.00
C PHE A 64 -4.45 5.57 25.39
N THR A 65 -3.25 5.39 25.92
CA THR A 65 -2.28 6.47 26.14
C THR A 65 -0.95 6.11 25.46
N CYS A 66 -0.23 7.12 24.98
CA CYS A 66 1.00 6.92 24.23
C CYS A 66 1.96 8.08 24.46
N LYS A 67 3.20 7.73 24.79
CA LYS A 67 4.29 8.67 25.00
C LYS A 67 5.54 8.22 24.26
N ILE A 68 6.27 9.17 23.69
CA ILE A 68 7.63 8.97 23.18
C ILE A 68 8.59 9.47 24.26
N VAL A 69 9.47 8.59 24.73
CA VAL A 69 10.44 8.87 25.79
C VAL A 69 11.85 8.94 25.20
N SER A 70 12.55 10.04 25.45
CA SER A 70 13.95 10.29 25.06
C SER A 70 14.78 10.67 26.28
N GLY A 71 15.47 9.71 26.88
CA GLY A 71 16.21 9.92 28.12
C GLY A 71 15.28 10.35 29.27
N SER A 72 15.44 11.58 29.77
CA SER A 72 14.58 12.18 30.80
C SER A 72 13.41 13.00 30.26
N SER A 73 13.31 13.17 28.94
CA SER A 73 12.23 13.93 28.30
C SER A 73 11.13 12.99 27.78
N GLU A 74 9.88 13.44 27.90
CA GLU A 74 8.71 12.74 27.40
C GLU A 74 7.87 13.69 26.54
N ARG A 75 7.27 13.17 25.46
CA ARG A 75 6.26 13.87 24.66
C ARG A 75 5.11 12.95 24.31
N ASP A 76 3.89 13.49 24.27
CA ASP A 76 2.72 12.72 23.88
C ASP A 76 2.74 12.38 22.39
N CYS A 77 2.16 11.24 22.02
CA CYS A 77 1.98 10.83 20.63
C CYS A 77 0.87 11.66 19.93
N ASP A 78 0.95 11.81 18.60
CA ASP A 78 -0.11 12.44 17.81
C ASP A 78 -1.31 11.49 17.65
N LEU A 79 -2.32 11.68 18.49
CA LEU A 79 -3.57 10.91 18.47
C LEU A 79 -4.67 11.58 17.64
N ASP A 80 -4.54 12.88 17.35
CA ASP A 80 -5.59 13.67 16.71
C ASP A 80 -5.80 13.29 15.24
N ASN A 81 -4.75 12.80 14.60
CA ASN A 81 -4.76 12.36 13.20
C ASN A 81 -4.96 10.84 13.04
N ALA A 82 -5.36 10.13 14.09
CA ALA A 82 -5.63 8.70 14.01
C ALA A 82 -6.82 8.43 13.09
N ILE A 83 -6.63 7.58 12.07
CA ILE A 83 -7.74 7.10 11.26
C ILE A 83 -8.37 5.88 11.92
N THR A 84 -9.67 5.72 11.79
CA THR A 84 -10.39 4.52 12.22
C THR A 84 -10.91 3.78 11.01
N GLY A 85 -10.80 2.45 11.01
CA GLY A 85 -11.47 1.62 10.03
C GLY A 85 -12.05 0.36 10.67
N PRO A 86 -13.08 -0.24 10.07
CA PRO A 86 -13.55 -1.56 10.46
C PRO A 86 -12.58 -2.63 9.96
N TYR A 87 -12.28 -3.61 10.80
CA TYR A 87 -11.46 -4.78 10.48
C TYR A 87 -12.14 -6.04 10.96
N TYR A 88 -11.72 -7.13 10.33
CA TYR A 88 -12.26 -8.44 10.62
C TYR A 88 -11.35 -9.22 11.54
N SER A 89 -11.91 -9.72 12.64
CA SER A 89 -11.26 -10.67 13.53
C SER A 89 -11.60 -12.12 13.16
N ASP A 90 -10.71 -13.06 13.51
CA ASP A 90 -10.92 -14.50 13.31
C ASP A 90 -12.19 -15.05 13.99
N GLY A 91 -12.72 -14.33 14.99
CA GLY A 91 -13.95 -14.68 15.70
C GLY A 91 -15.24 -14.25 15.00
N ASN A 92 -15.16 -13.75 13.77
CA ASN A 92 -16.28 -13.18 13.00
C ASN A 92 -16.93 -11.96 13.68
N VAL A 93 -16.19 -11.26 14.54
CA VAL A 93 -16.68 -10.06 15.23
C VAL A 93 -16.07 -8.83 14.57
N PRO A 94 -16.90 -7.88 14.10
CA PRO A 94 -16.40 -6.62 13.57
C PRO A 94 -15.76 -5.80 14.69
N SER A 95 -14.61 -5.21 14.38
CA SER A 95 -13.83 -4.45 15.35
C SER A 95 -13.27 -3.18 14.74
N PHE A 96 -13.12 -2.12 15.55
CA PHE A 96 -12.66 -0.81 15.08
C PHE A 96 -11.21 -0.63 15.45
N CYS A 97 -10.34 -0.60 14.45
CA CYS A 97 -8.92 -0.43 14.68
C CYS A 97 -8.50 1.00 14.33
N PHE A 98 -7.60 1.54 15.16
CA PHE A 98 -7.05 2.89 14.98
C PHE A 98 -5.65 2.80 14.37
N SER A 99 -5.38 3.53 13.30
CA SER A 99 -4.03 3.67 12.74
C SER A 99 -3.51 5.07 13.02
N MET A 100 -2.39 5.14 13.74
CA MET A 100 -1.68 6.38 14.04
C MET A 100 -0.53 6.58 13.05
N TYR A 101 -0.08 7.83 12.92
CA TYR A 101 1.03 8.25 12.05
C TYR A 101 0.83 8.02 10.54
N THR A 102 -0.36 7.58 10.12
CA THR A 102 -0.66 7.27 8.72
C THR A 102 -0.66 8.47 7.79
N PHE A 103 -0.31 8.20 6.53
CA PHE A 103 -0.38 9.16 5.43
C PHE A 103 -1.64 8.97 4.59
N TRP A 104 -2.55 8.09 5.00
CA TRP A 104 -3.84 7.92 4.34
C TRP A 104 -4.58 9.26 4.23
N SER A 105 -4.97 9.63 3.01
CA SER A 105 -5.55 10.93 2.67
C SER A 105 -4.64 12.15 2.92
N GLN A 106 -3.34 11.95 3.13
CA GLN A 106 -2.36 12.99 3.45
C GLN A 106 -1.05 12.82 2.63
N PRO A 107 -1.09 12.96 1.29
CA PRO A 107 0.02 12.62 0.40
C PRO A 107 1.26 13.52 0.54
N HIS A 108 1.11 14.66 1.21
CA HIS A 108 2.18 15.62 1.45
C HIS A 108 2.68 15.63 2.89
N LYS A 109 2.14 14.75 3.76
CA LYS A 109 2.63 14.62 5.14
C LYS A 109 4.08 14.13 5.11
N LYS A 110 4.91 14.73 5.96
CA LYS A 110 6.29 14.31 6.13
C LYS A 110 6.37 13.23 7.21
N PHE A 111 7.31 12.32 7.05
CA PHE A 111 7.64 11.33 8.08
C PHE A 111 8.03 12.03 9.37
N GLN A 112 7.36 11.63 10.45
CA GLN A 112 7.88 11.88 11.77
C GLN A 112 9.07 10.94 11.96
N LYS A 113 10.18 11.51 12.42
CA LYS A 113 11.38 10.74 12.73
C LYS A 113 11.46 10.46 14.23
N ILE A 114 11.85 9.25 14.58
CA ILE A 114 12.18 8.85 15.96
C ILE A 114 13.67 8.56 16.03
N LYS A 115 14.31 9.00 17.12
CA LYS A 115 15.73 8.69 17.36
C LYS A 115 15.87 7.24 17.78
N LYS A 116 16.97 6.58 17.41
CA LYS A 116 17.23 5.19 17.81
C LYS A 116 17.16 4.96 19.33
N SER A 117 17.56 5.96 20.13
CA SER A 117 17.52 5.91 21.61
C SER A 117 16.17 6.29 22.22
N GLU A 118 15.18 6.68 21.40
CA GLU A 118 13.82 6.93 21.86
C GLU A 118 13.05 5.60 21.92
N LYS A 119 12.03 5.58 22.78
CA LYS A 119 11.10 4.46 22.89
C LYS A 119 9.67 4.95 22.96
N ILE A 120 8.73 4.13 22.51
CA ILE A 120 7.30 4.44 22.57
C ILE A 120 6.70 3.62 23.71
N ILE A 121 6.19 4.29 24.72
CA ILE A 121 5.45 3.67 25.81
C ILE A 121 3.97 3.84 25.52
N MET A 122 3.29 2.72 25.43
CA MET A 122 1.85 2.63 25.27
C MET A 122 1.22 1.98 26.48
N GLU A 123 0.06 2.47 26.87
CA GLU A 123 -0.80 1.84 27.85
C GLU A 123 -2.20 1.69 27.25
N PHE A 124 -2.72 0.47 27.31
CA PHE A 124 -4.07 0.14 26.90
C PHE A 124 -4.90 -0.17 28.13
N TYR A 125 -6.14 0.32 28.15
CA TYR A 125 -7.13 0.08 29.18
C TYR A 125 -8.42 -0.48 28.57
N ILE A 126 -8.59 -1.80 28.62
CA ILE A 126 -9.77 -2.49 28.12
C ILE A 126 -10.78 -2.63 29.26
N ASP A 127 -11.78 -1.75 29.31
CA ASP A 127 -12.91 -1.89 30.25
C ASP A 127 -13.79 -3.08 29.84
N ALA A 128 -13.43 -4.28 30.30
CA ALA A 128 -14.19 -5.51 30.12
C ALA A 128 -15.29 -5.70 31.18
N SER A 129 -15.18 -5.03 32.33
CA SER A 129 -16.12 -5.21 33.45
C SER A 129 -17.29 -4.23 33.42
N PHE A 130 -17.22 -3.17 32.61
CA PHE A 130 -18.21 -2.08 32.53
C PHE A 130 -18.43 -1.38 33.87
N ARG A 131 -17.43 -1.43 34.76
CA ARG A 131 -17.50 -0.82 36.10
C ARG A 131 -16.67 0.45 36.22
N GLY A 132 -16.08 0.89 35.10
CA GLY A 132 -15.26 2.09 35.05
C GLY A 132 -13.89 1.94 35.73
N LYS A 133 -13.08 3.00 35.62
CA LYS A 133 -11.70 3.05 36.15
C LYS A 133 -11.64 3.07 37.68
N ASP A 134 -12.74 3.25 38.39
CA ASP A 134 -12.74 3.38 39.86
C ASP A 134 -12.85 2.04 40.61
N ALA A 135 -12.93 0.92 39.88
CA ALA A 135 -12.90 -0.40 40.47
C ALA A 135 -11.59 -0.66 41.24
N ASP A 136 -11.72 -1.29 42.41
CA ASP A 136 -10.59 -1.79 43.21
C ASP A 136 -9.72 -2.74 42.36
N ILE A 137 -8.40 -2.52 42.39
CA ILE A 137 -7.43 -3.21 41.56
C ILE A 137 -7.37 -4.71 41.86
N GLU A 138 -7.53 -5.08 43.14
CA GLU A 138 -7.37 -6.46 43.62
C GLU A 138 -8.69 -7.22 43.67
N LYS A 139 -9.83 -6.53 43.51
CA LYS A 139 -11.13 -7.17 43.60
C LYS A 139 -11.44 -7.90 42.30
N ASN A 140 -11.47 -9.21 42.39
CA ASN A 140 -12.01 -10.09 41.36
C ASN A 140 -13.46 -9.74 41.04
N GLN A 141 -13.75 -9.46 39.78
CA GLN A 141 -15.08 -9.14 39.29
C GLN A 141 -15.49 -10.08 38.17
N LEU A 142 -16.75 -10.51 38.21
CA LEU A 142 -17.38 -11.13 37.07
C LEU A 142 -17.66 -10.05 36.02
N PRO A 143 -17.41 -10.35 34.73
CA PRO A 143 -17.68 -9.40 33.66
C PRO A 143 -19.20 -9.18 33.58
N ALA A 144 -19.63 -7.98 33.21
CA ALA A 144 -21.07 -7.68 33.07
C ALA A 144 -21.74 -8.53 31.97
N TYR A 145 -20.95 -8.96 30.98
CA TYR A 145 -21.37 -9.79 29.86
C TYR A 145 -20.37 -10.93 29.65
N ASN A 146 -20.81 -12.02 29.03
CA ASN A 146 -19.87 -13.01 28.49
C ASN A 146 -18.93 -12.33 27.48
N SER A 147 -17.64 -12.34 27.75
CA SER A 147 -16.62 -11.99 26.75
C SER A 147 -16.27 -13.25 25.96
N LEU A 148 -16.12 -13.13 24.65
CA LEU A 148 -15.69 -14.25 23.79
C LEU A 148 -14.23 -14.65 24.04
N SER A 149 -13.44 -13.73 24.61
CA SER A 149 -12.02 -13.94 24.87
C SER A 149 -11.55 -13.19 26.12
N SER A 150 -10.33 -13.51 26.57
CA SER A 150 -9.58 -12.67 27.50
C SER A 150 -9.41 -11.25 26.92
N SER A 151 -9.22 -10.28 27.83
CA SER A 151 -8.90 -8.90 27.43
C SER A 151 -7.59 -8.92 26.64
N SER A 152 -7.63 -8.54 25.38
CA SER A 152 -6.46 -8.56 24.51
C SER A 152 -6.49 -7.42 23.50
N VAL A 153 -5.30 -6.98 23.11
CA VAL A 153 -5.07 -5.98 22.05
C VAL A 153 -4.41 -6.69 20.88
N GLN A 154 -4.87 -6.42 19.67
CA GLN A 154 -4.10 -6.73 18.46
C GLN A 154 -3.35 -5.47 18.03
N ILE A 155 -2.04 -5.62 17.81
CA ILE A 155 -1.16 -4.53 17.38
C ILE A 155 -0.45 -4.92 16.09
N ALA A 156 -0.33 -4.01 15.13
CA ALA A 156 0.47 -4.21 13.94
C ALA A 156 1.31 -2.97 13.64
N MET A 157 2.54 -3.20 13.20
CA MET A 157 3.40 -2.17 12.63
C MET A 157 3.45 -2.35 11.12
N HIS A 158 3.27 -1.25 10.40
CA HIS A 158 3.20 -1.30 8.94
C HIS A 158 3.71 0.00 8.31
N SER A 159 3.90 -0.02 6.99
CA SER A 159 4.26 1.17 6.20
C SER A 159 3.26 2.31 6.39
N PRO A 160 3.72 3.59 6.43
CA PRO A 160 2.84 4.70 6.71
C PRO A 160 1.74 4.93 5.67
N TYR A 161 1.98 4.42 4.47
CA TYR A 161 1.12 4.60 3.30
C TYR A 161 -0.05 3.62 3.25
N ILE A 162 0.07 2.45 3.90
CA ILE A 162 -0.98 1.43 3.92
C ILE A 162 -1.74 1.44 5.23
N ALA A 163 -2.93 0.83 5.24
CA ALA A 163 -3.67 0.52 6.45
C ALA A 163 -3.81 -1.00 6.56
N ALA A 164 -2.90 -1.64 7.32
CA ALA A 164 -2.84 -3.10 7.42
C ALA A 164 -3.76 -3.63 8.53
N SER A 165 -4.42 -4.76 8.33
CA SER A 165 -5.21 -5.40 9.38
C SER A 165 -4.30 -6.00 10.45
N PRO A 166 -4.52 -5.68 11.74
CA PRO A 166 -3.73 -6.26 12.81
C PRO A 166 -4.09 -7.72 13.09
N TYR A 167 -5.15 -8.24 12.48
CA TYR A 167 -5.49 -9.67 12.56
C TYR A 167 -4.74 -10.51 11.52
N VAL A 168 -4.26 -9.89 10.44
CA VAL A 168 -3.52 -10.60 9.37
C VAL A 168 -2.02 -10.57 9.64
N SER A 169 -1.50 -9.42 10.09
CA SER A 169 -0.06 -9.20 10.23
C SER A 169 0.36 -8.68 11.61
N GLY A 170 -0.54 -8.76 12.60
CA GLY A 170 -0.29 -8.25 13.94
C GLY A 170 0.04 -9.32 14.98
N ALA A 171 0.26 -8.84 16.20
CA ALA A 171 0.48 -9.66 17.38
C ALA A 171 -0.64 -9.43 18.39
N GLY A 172 -1.12 -10.53 18.99
CA GLY A 172 -2.08 -10.50 20.08
C GLY A 172 -1.38 -10.35 21.43
N LEU A 173 -1.75 -9.33 22.18
CA LEU A 173 -1.23 -9.02 23.51
C LEU A 173 -2.33 -9.24 24.54
N LEU A 174 -2.02 -9.97 25.61
CA LEU A 174 -2.98 -10.29 26.67
C LEU A 174 -2.98 -9.23 27.79
N GLY A 175 -4.14 -9.03 28.38
CA GLY A 175 -4.37 -8.24 29.59
C GLY A 175 -3.47 -8.64 30.76
N GLY A 176 -3.11 -7.69 31.61
CA GLY A 176 -2.34 -7.94 32.85
C GLY A 176 -0.84 -8.09 32.65
N LYS A 177 -0.35 -7.90 31.43
CA LYS A 177 1.05 -8.14 31.06
C LYS A 177 1.70 -6.88 30.49
N ASP A 178 3.02 -6.85 30.67
CA ASP A 178 3.90 -5.83 30.12
C ASP A 178 4.70 -6.46 28.98
N TYR A 179 4.77 -5.76 27.84
CA TYR A 179 5.44 -6.25 26.64
C TYR A 179 6.57 -5.30 26.22
N ARG A 180 7.60 -5.88 25.63
CA ARG A 180 8.64 -5.19 24.87
C ARG A 180 8.50 -5.62 23.42
N ILE A 181 8.35 -4.68 22.51
CA ILE A 181 8.32 -4.94 21.07
C ILE A 181 9.57 -4.36 20.45
N GLN A 182 10.36 -5.20 19.80
CA GLN A 182 11.49 -4.78 18.98
C GLN A 182 11.04 -4.74 17.52
N VAL A 183 11.38 -3.67 16.82
CA VAL A 183 10.93 -3.43 15.44
C VAL A 183 12.11 -3.63 14.49
N LYS A 184 11.87 -4.30 13.37
CA LYS A 184 12.81 -4.45 12.25
C LYS A 184 12.15 -3.98 10.96
N GLU A 185 12.92 -3.34 10.09
CA GLU A 185 12.43 -2.81 8.82
C GLU A 185 13.08 -3.55 7.66
N ASP A 186 12.25 -4.10 6.77
CA ASP A 186 12.67 -4.71 5.52
C ASP A 186 12.18 -3.84 4.36
N GLU A 187 13.12 -3.24 3.63
CA GLU A 187 12.84 -2.47 2.43
C GLU A 187 13.23 -3.28 1.20
N LYS A 188 12.36 -3.35 0.21
CA LYS A 188 12.70 -3.91 -1.10
C LYS A 188 12.36 -2.96 -2.23
N HIS A 189 13.34 -2.78 -3.12
CA HIS A 189 13.24 -1.97 -4.33
C HIS A 189 13.39 -2.88 -5.54
N LEU A 190 12.27 -3.16 -6.21
CA LEU A 190 12.17 -3.99 -7.40
C LEU A 190 12.22 -3.13 -8.66
N LEU A 191 12.55 -3.77 -9.79
CA LEU A 191 12.59 -3.10 -11.08
C LEU A 191 11.27 -3.25 -11.86
N PRO A 192 10.76 -2.19 -12.50
CA PRO A 192 9.54 -2.23 -13.31
C PRO A 192 9.76 -3.02 -14.63
N PRO A 193 8.74 -3.22 -15.48
CA PRO A 193 8.96 -3.67 -16.85
C PRO A 193 10.08 -2.86 -17.55
N PRO A 194 10.98 -3.49 -18.31
CA PRO A 194 10.93 -4.86 -18.85
C PRO A 194 11.65 -5.93 -18.00
N TYR A 195 12.00 -5.63 -16.74
CA TYR A 195 12.74 -6.56 -15.90
C TYR A 195 11.85 -7.70 -15.38
N GLN A 196 12.47 -8.84 -15.03
CA GLN A 196 11.76 -10.06 -14.58
C GLN A 196 10.87 -9.80 -13.36
N THR A 197 11.26 -8.88 -12.49
CA THR A 197 10.47 -8.47 -11.31
C THR A 197 9.10 -7.92 -11.69
N ASN A 198 8.96 -7.33 -12.88
CA ASN A 198 7.72 -6.82 -13.49
C ASN A 198 6.85 -6.02 -12.51
N CYS A 199 7.46 -5.23 -11.63
CA CYS A 199 6.72 -4.58 -10.54
C CYS A 199 5.85 -3.43 -11.05
N THR A 200 4.85 -3.05 -10.25
CA THR A 200 4.00 -1.88 -10.50
C THR A 200 4.36 -0.75 -9.55
N ASP A 201 4.56 0.46 -10.07
CA ASP A 201 4.79 1.64 -9.24
C ASP A 201 3.45 2.25 -8.80
N TYR A 202 3.03 1.89 -7.58
CA TYR A 202 1.76 2.36 -7.01
C TYR A 202 1.84 3.78 -6.46
N MET A 203 3.03 4.30 -6.16
CA MET A 203 3.16 5.58 -5.45
C MET A 203 2.66 6.78 -6.26
N PRO A 204 2.94 6.93 -7.57
CA PRO A 204 2.35 7.96 -8.40
C PRO A 204 0.82 7.89 -8.46
N LEU A 205 0.26 6.67 -8.56
CA LEU A 205 -1.20 6.46 -8.59
C LEU A 205 -1.84 6.89 -7.26
N TRP A 206 -1.25 6.49 -6.14
CA TRP A 206 -1.70 6.87 -4.80
C TRP A 206 -1.63 8.39 -4.58
N LYS A 207 -0.54 9.04 -5.00
CA LYS A 207 -0.40 10.51 -4.93
C LYS A 207 -1.43 11.22 -5.81
N ALA A 208 -1.63 10.75 -7.04
CA ALA A 208 -2.62 11.32 -7.97
C ALA A 208 -4.06 11.23 -7.44
N ARG A 209 -4.33 10.24 -6.58
CA ARG A 209 -5.62 10.04 -5.89
C ARG A 209 -5.71 10.77 -4.55
N GLY A 210 -4.82 11.71 -4.25
CA GLY A 210 -4.86 12.49 -3.01
C GLY A 210 -4.47 11.68 -1.77
N GLY A 211 -3.59 10.68 -1.92
CA GLY A 211 -3.11 9.87 -0.80
C GLY A 211 -4.07 8.76 -0.39
N VAL A 212 -4.98 8.36 -1.29
CA VAL A 212 -5.95 7.28 -1.07
C VAL A 212 -5.82 6.27 -2.20
N GLY A 213 -5.84 4.98 -1.87
CA GLY A 213 -5.83 3.92 -2.87
C GLY A 213 -4.91 2.76 -2.51
N PRO A 214 -4.85 1.75 -3.38
CA PRO A 214 -4.10 0.53 -3.16
C PRO A 214 -2.62 0.76 -3.45
N LEU A 215 -1.78 0.17 -2.62
CA LEU A 215 -0.32 0.23 -2.74
C LEU A 215 0.32 -1.15 -2.89
N ASN A 216 -0.50 -2.18 -2.92
CA ASN A 216 -0.11 -3.56 -3.18
C ASN A 216 -1.32 -4.32 -3.74
N GLN A 217 -1.06 -5.52 -4.26
CA GLN A 217 -2.07 -6.39 -4.87
C GLN A 217 -3.22 -6.73 -3.90
N GLY A 218 -2.91 -6.96 -2.61
CA GLY A 218 -3.92 -7.25 -1.60
C GLY A 218 -4.92 -6.11 -1.44
N MET A 219 -4.43 -4.86 -1.38
CA MET A 219 -5.28 -3.67 -1.31
C MET A 219 -6.10 -3.46 -2.58
N VAL A 220 -5.59 -3.82 -3.76
CA VAL A 220 -6.37 -3.77 -5.01
C VAL A 220 -7.59 -4.70 -4.92
N ILE A 221 -7.39 -5.93 -4.43
CA ILE A 221 -8.49 -6.89 -4.25
C ILE A 221 -9.49 -6.36 -3.23
N GLN A 222 -9.02 -5.84 -2.09
CA GLN A 222 -9.89 -5.34 -1.04
C GLN A 222 -10.67 -4.08 -1.47
N GLU A 223 -10.05 -3.17 -2.22
CA GLU A 223 -10.74 -2.03 -2.81
C GLU A 223 -11.79 -2.47 -3.85
N CYS A 224 -11.47 -3.46 -4.68
CA CYS A 224 -12.44 -4.04 -5.61
C CYS A 224 -13.64 -4.65 -4.87
N LYS A 225 -13.40 -5.45 -3.82
CA LYS A 225 -14.46 -6.03 -2.99
C LYS A 225 -15.33 -4.94 -2.36
N LEU A 226 -14.72 -3.88 -1.84
CA LEU A 226 -15.42 -2.72 -1.31
C LEU A 226 -16.35 -2.09 -2.37
N ASN A 227 -15.82 -1.77 -3.54
CA ASN A 227 -16.59 -1.09 -4.58
C ASN A 227 -17.71 -1.98 -5.16
N GLU A 228 -17.44 -3.26 -5.39
CA GLU A 228 -18.42 -4.21 -5.91
C GLU A 228 -19.53 -4.50 -4.92
N THR A 229 -19.20 -4.69 -3.64
CA THR A 229 -20.22 -4.92 -2.60
C THR A 229 -21.07 -3.68 -2.36
N LEU A 230 -20.49 -2.48 -2.37
CA LEU A 230 -21.26 -1.23 -2.35
C LEU A 230 -22.24 -1.14 -3.53
N ARG A 231 -21.79 -1.50 -4.74
CA ARG A 231 -22.62 -1.45 -5.94
C ARG A 231 -23.76 -2.48 -5.91
N GLN A 232 -23.48 -3.70 -5.46
CA GLN A 232 -24.43 -4.81 -5.51
C GLN A 232 -25.35 -4.91 -4.29
N LEU A 233 -24.84 -4.57 -3.11
CA LEU A 233 -25.51 -4.75 -1.81
C LEU A 233 -25.89 -3.42 -1.15
N GLY A 234 -25.26 -2.31 -1.52
CA GLY A 234 -25.45 -1.01 -0.83
C GLY A 234 -24.79 -0.94 0.55
N CYS A 235 -24.06 -1.98 0.95
CA CYS A 235 -23.33 -2.08 2.20
C CYS A 235 -22.02 -2.87 1.99
N VAL A 236 -21.13 -2.82 2.96
CA VAL A 236 -19.83 -3.50 2.93
C VAL A 236 -19.84 -4.69 3.89
N PRO A 237 -19.64 -5.92 3.41
CA PRO A 237 -19.48 -7.07 4.30
C PRO A 237 -18.30 -6.89 5.25
N PHE A 238 -18.44 -7.39 6.47
CA PHE A 238 -17.43 -7.27 7.53
C PHE A 238 -16.05 -7.86 7.18
N HIS A 239 -15.96 -8.77 6.20
CA HIS A 239 -14.72 -9.43 5.78
C HIS A 239 -13.95 -8.63 4.71
N VAL A 240 -14.48 -7.48 4.27
CA VAL A 240 -13.76 -6.56 3.39
C VAL A 240 -12.81 -5.74 4.25
N ASP A 241 -11.53 -6.05 4.09
CA ASP A 241 -10.45 -5.51 4.89
C ASP A 241 -9.84 -4.27 4.22
N TYR A 242 -10.64 -3.19 4.16
CA TYR A 242 -10.25 -1.93 3.53
C TYR A 242 -10.79 -0.72 4.32
N PRO A 243 -10.01 0.36 4.51
CA PRO A 243 -10.53 1.55 5.18
C PRO A 243 -11.72 2.17 4.45
N HIS A 244 -12.88 2.24 5.12
CA HIS A 244 -14.08 2.90 4.59
C HIS A 244 -14.99 3.44 5.69
N ASN A 245 -15.85 4.39 5.31
CA ASN A 245 -16.92 4.94 6.17
C ASN A 245 -18.32 4.43 5.79
N ALA A 246 -18.40 3.48 4.85
CA ALA A 246 -19.66 2.91 4.41
C ALA A 246 -20.35 2.05 5.49
N THR A 247 -21.67 1.86 5.32
CA THR A 247 -22.50 0.97 6.14
C THR A 247 -21.96 -0.46 6.09
N ILE A 248 -21.78 -1.10 7.25
CA ILE A 248 -21.40 -2.51 7.33
C ILE A 248 -22.66 -3.37 7.20
N CYS A 249 -22.64 -4.37 6.33
CA CYS A 249 -23.75 -5.30 6.14
C CYS A 249 -24.02 -6.10 7.43
N HIS A 250 -25.29 -6.42 7.66
CA HIS A 250 -25.67 -7.47 8.60
C HIS A 250 -25.01 -8.81 8.24
N PHE A 251 -24.79 -9.64 9.26
CA PHE A 251 -24.24 -10.96 9.10
C PHE A 251 -25.22 -11.83 8.31
N CYS A 252 -24.72 -12.39 7.22
CA CYS A 252 -25.47 -13.25 6.32
C CYS A 252 -24.61 -14.48 6.03
N GLU A 253 -25.02 -15.62 6.58
CA GLU A 253 -24.26 -16.88 6.48
C GLU A 253 -24.22 -17.43 5.04
N ASN A 254 -25.25 -17.15 4.24
CA ASN A 254 -25.43 -17.69 2.89
C ASN A 254 -25.72 -16.62 1.84
N CYS A 255 -24.95 -15.52 1.82
CA CYS A 255 -25.14 -14.49 0.81
C CYS A 255 -24.50 -14.93 -0.53
N PRO A 256 -25.29 -15.37 -1.54
CA PRO A 256 -24.77 -16.04 -2.74
C PRO A 256 -23.95 -15.12 -3.66
N ASN A 257 -23.99 -13.81 -3.42
CA ASN A 257 -23.29 -12.81 -4.22
C ASN A 257 -21.88 -12.50 -3.70
N VAL A 258 -21.59 -12.77 -2.42
CA VAL A 258 -20.30 -12.40 -1.80
C VAL A 258 -19.15 -13.22 -2.39
N THR A 259 -19.34 -14.52 -2.59
CA THR A 259 -18.33 -15.41 -3.18
C THR A 259 -17.98 -14.99 -4.61
N LYS A 260 -19.00 -14.69 -5.43
CA LYS A 260 -18.83 -14.20 -6.81
C LYS A 260 -18.04 -12.89 -6.89
N VAL A 261 -18.23 -11.98 -5.93
CA VAL A 261 -17.44 -10.74 -5.86
C VAL A 261 -15.96 -11.05 -5.60
N GLY A 262 -15.68 -11.99 -4.69
CA GLY A 262 -14.31 -12.45 -4.42
C GLY A 262 -13.61 -12.97 -5.66
N ASP A 263 -14.27 -13.83 -6.43
CA ASP A 263 -13.72 -14.42 -7.65
C ASP A 263 -13.44 -13.36 -8.72
N ASN A 264 -14.39 -12.46 -8.96
CA ASN A 264 -14.23 -11.37 -9.93
C ASN A 264 -13.06 -10.44 -9.58
N CYS A 265 -12.91 -10.09 -8.30
CA CYS A 265 -11.83 -9.23 -7.85
C CYS A 265 -10.45 -9.92 -7.89
N THR A 266 -10.41 -11.24 -7.78
CA THR A 266 -9.16 -12.00 -7.86
C THR A 266 -8.58 -11.99 -9.29
N ASN A 267 -9.42 -11.84 -10.32
CA ASN A 267 -8.95 -11.69 -11.70
C ASN A 267 -8.10 -10.43 -11.92
N LEU A 268 -8.20 -9.42 -11.04
CA LEU A 268 -7.35 -8.23 -11.11
C LEU A 268 -5.86 -8.55 -10.88
N LEU A 269 -5.53 -9.66 -10.22
CA LEU A 269 -4.14 -10.08 -10.02
C LEU A 269 -3.37 -10.34 -11.32
N GLN A 270 -4.07 -10.51 -12.45
CA GLN A 270 -3.44 -10.63 -13.76
C GLN A 270 -2.89 -9.30 -14.30
N TYR A 271 -3.43 -8.17 -13.83
CA TYR A 271 -3.09 -6.83 -14.29
C TYR A 271 -2.20 -6.07 -13.32
N TYR A 272 -2.28 -6.43 -12.04
CA TYR A 272 -1.54 -5.78 -10.97
C TYR A 272 -0.44 -6.69 -10.48
N ASN A 273 0.80 -6.24 -10.59
CA ASN A 273 1.97 -6.95 -10.09
C ASN A 273 2.31 -6.49 -8.67
N GLN A 274 3.28 -7.17 -8.05
CA GLN A 274 3.86 -6.73 -6.78
C GLN A 274 4.36 -5.28 -6.86
N PRO A 275 4.31 -4.52 -5.75
CA PRO A 275 4.80 -3.15 -5.71
C PRO A 275 6.29 -3.05 -5.99
N CYS A 276 6.71 -1.99 -6.70
CA CYS A 276 8.13 -1.72 -6.93
C CYS A 276 8.88 -1.40 -5.64
N ASP A 277 8.28 -0.56 -4.81
CA ASP A 277 8.82 -0.23 -3.50
C ASP A 277 7.88 -0.78 -2.45
N PHE A 278 8.41 -1.60 -1.54
CA PHE A 278 7.65 -2.00 -0.36
C PHE A 278 8.51 -1.99 0.88
N ILE A 279 7.89 -1.54 1.96
CA ILE A 279 8.47 -1.44 3.29
C ILE A 279 7.62 -2.34 4.19
N ASN A 280 8.26 -3.32 4.80
CA ASN A 280 7.64 -4.24 5.74
C ASN A 280 8.25 -4.04 7.13
N TYR A 281 7.43 -4.06 8.17
CA TYR A 281 7.91 -4.00 9.55
C TYR A 281 7.63 -5.32 10.23
N ASN A 282 8.69 -5.98 10.70
CA ASN A 282 8.57 -7.16 11.53
C ASN A 282 8.66 -6.74 12.99
N MET A 283 7.94 -7.45 13.85
CA MET A 283 7.90 -7.21 15.28
C MET A 283 8.31 -8.47 16.03
N ASP A 284 9.32 -8.34 16.88
CA ASP A 284 9.68 -9.37 17.85
C ASP A 284 9.07 -8.97 19.20
N VAL A 285 8.09 -9.75 19.66
CA VAL A 285 7.33 -9.47 20.88
C VAL A 285 7.85 -10.30 22.04
N GLU A 286 8.32 -9.63 23.08
CA GLU A 286 8.82 -10.23 24.30
C GLU A 286 7.96 -9.83 25.50
N GLU A 287 7.61 -10.78 26.35
CA GLU A 287 6.88 -10.51 27.59
C GLU A 287 7.87 -10.10 28.69
N LYS A 288 7.65 -8.94 29.31
CA LYS A 288 8.51 -8.42 30.37
C LYS A 288 8.23 -9.08 31.70
N LEU A 289 9.30 -9.29 32.47
CA LEU A 289 9.20 -9.68 33.88
C LEU A 289 8.96 -8.42 34.72
N VAL A 290 7.90 -8.45 35.52
CA VAL A 290 7.54 -7.36 36.42
C VAL A 290 8.02 -7.71 37.82
N ASN A 291 8.60 -6.74 38.53
CA ASN A 291 8.99 -6.91 39.92
C ASN A 291 7.75 -6.76 40.82
N ILE A 292 7.21 -7.89 41.29
CA ILE A 292 6.07 -7.91 42.20
C ILE A 292 6.57 -7.83 43.64
N LYS A 293 6.03 -6.86 44.37
CA LYS A 293 6.30 -6.66 45.81
C LYS A 293 5.36 -7.54 46.62
N LYS A 294 5.86 -8.63 47.20
CA LYS A 294 5.07 -9.48 48.12
C LYS A 294 5.49 -9.19 49.56
N LYS A 295 4.50 -8.88 50.41
CA LYS A 295 4.70 -8.75 51.85
C LYS A 295 4.44 -10.10 52.48
N LEU A 296 5.47 -10.68 53.12
CA LEU A 296 5.33 -11.90 53.90
C LEU A 296 5.21 -11.51 55.37
N GLU A 297 4.13 -11.96 56.02
CA GLU A 297 3.91 -11.77 57.45
C GLU A 297 3.93 -13.13 58.13
N SER A 298 4.89 -13.35 59.04
CA SER A 298 4.94 -14.56 59.87
C SER A 298 4.24 -14.31 61.20
N GLY A 299 3.09 -14.95 61.40
CA GLY A 299 2.34 -14.86 62.67
C GLY A 299 3.13 -15.38 63.87
N PHE A 300 4.06 -16.33 63.65
CA PHE A 300 4.86 -16.93 64.71
C PHE A 300 6.05 -16.06 65.14
N MET A 301 6.75 -15.43 64.18
CA MET A 301 7.99 -14.69 64.48
C MET A 301 7.82 -13.16 64.51
N ARG A 302 6.61 -12.62 64.29
CA ARG A 302 6.30 -11.18 64.42
C ARG A 302 7.19 -10.22 63.59
N TRP A 303 7.79 -10.68 62.49
CA TRP A 303 8.48 -9.83 61.52
C TRP A 303 7.70 -9.71 60.22
N LYS A 304 7.99 -8.63 59.48
CA LYS A 304 7.44 -8.34 58.16
C LYS A 304 8.60 -8.07 57.23
N GLU A 305 8.73 -8.87 56.18
CA GLU A 305 9.70 -8.61 55.11
C GLU A 305 8.97 -8.37 53.80
N THR A 306 9.58 -7.53 52.99
CA THR A 306 9.15 -7.29 51.63
C THR A 306 10.14 -7.95 50.70
N LEU A 307 9.66 -8.93 49.94
CA LEU A 307 10.43 -9.57 48.88
C LEU A 307 9.96 -9.06 47.51
N TYR A 308 10.93 -8.92 46.60
CA TYR A 308 10.69 -8.59 45.20
C TYR A 308 10.89 -9.83 44.36
N PHE A 309 9.84 -10.27 43.69
CA PHE A 309 9.87 -11.42 42.79
C PHE A 309 9.74 -10.95 41.35
N LYS A 310 10.57 -11.48 40.45
CA LYS A 310 10.39 -11.31 39.01
C LYS A 310 9.40 -12.37 38.54
N GLU A 311 8.17 -11.96 38.27
CA GLU A 311 7.15 -12.83 37.70
C GLU A 311 6.78 -12.31 36.31
N LYS A 312 6.37 -13.23 35.42
CA LYS A 312 5.62 -12.81 34.23
C LYS A 312 4.34 -12.12 34.72
N GLY A 313 3.82 -11.16 33.96
CA GLY A 313 2.64 -10.38 34.34
C GLY A 313 1.45 -11.24 34.79
N TYR A 314 0.40 -10.59 35.29
CA TYR A 314 -0.77 -11.30 35.80
C TYR A 314 -1.42 -12.14 34.69
N ASP A 315 -1.61 -13.44 34.95
CA ASP A 315 -2.20 -14.34 33.97
C ASP A 315 -3.73 -14.16 33.93
N CYS A 316 -4.22 -13.57 32.84
CA CYS A 316 -5.63 -13.31 32.58
C CYS A 316 -6.23 -14.28 31.57
N SER A 317 -5.60 -15.45 31.36
CA SER A 317 -6.12 -16.49 30.47
C SER A 317 -7.37 -17.17 31.01
N ASP A 318 -7.53 -17.23 32.33
CA ASP A 318 -8.70 -17.79 32.99
C ASP A 318 -9.94 -16.91 32.81
N GLN A 319 -10.90 -17.41 32.03
CA GLN A 319 -11.99 -16.63 31.44
C GLN A 319 -13.07 -16.14 32.43
N ASN A 320 -13.00 -16.53 33.70
CA ASN A 320 -14.09 -16.36 34.65
C ASN A 320 -13.89 -15.23 35.66
N ILE A 321 -12.69 -14.65 35.75
CA ILE A 321 -12.38 -13.63 36.75
C ILE A 321 -11.58 -12.49 36.11
N PHE A 322 -12.13 -11.28 36.11
CA PHE A 322 -11.44 -10.08 35.66
C PHE A 322 -11.04 -9.22 36.85
N SER A 323 -9.74 -8.98 37.00
CA SER A 323 -9.20 -7.93 37.85
C SER A 323 -8.95 -6.68 37.00
N ARG A 324 -8.81 -5.51 37.64
CA ARG A 324 -8.41 -4.29 36.92
C ARG A 324 -7.02 -4.43 36.28
N ARG A 325 -6.13 -5.24 36.86
CA ARG A 325 -4.84 -5.57 36.23
C ARG A 325 -5.04 -6.22 34.87
N CYS A 326 -6.01 -7.13 34.73
CA CYS A 326 -6.34 -7.74 33.45
C CYS A 326 -6.88 -6.78 32.39
N GLN A 327 -7.27 -5.57 32.78
CA GLN A 327 -7.74 -4.55 31.86
C GLN A 327 -6.59 -3.70 31.31
N THR A 328 -5.43 -3.70 31.97
CA THR A 328 -4.28 -2.90 31.56
C THR A 328 -3.28 -3.72 30.77
N ILE A 329 -2.76 -3.16 29.68
CA ILE A 329 -1.64 -3.73 28.91
C ILE A 329 -0.63 -2.63 28.69
N ASN A 330 0.61 -2.86 29.10
CA ASN A 330 1.71 -1.92 28.86
C ASN A 330 2.58 -2.45 27.74
N VAL A 331 2.91 -1.61 26.77
CA VAL A 331 3.75 -1.98 25.64
C VAL A 331 4.87 -0.96 25.48
N GLU A 332 6.11 -1.41 25.52
CA GLU A 332 7.27 -0.61 25.21
C GLU A 332 7.80 -1.01 23.83
N VAL A 333 7.72 -0.12 22.86
CA VAL A 333 8.36 -0.29 21.55
C VAL A 333 9.75 0.31 21.62
N VAL A 334 10.76 -0.49 21.34
CA VAL A 334 12.17 -0.10 21.35
C VAL A 334 12.77 -0.19 19.94
N PHE A 335 13.77 0.66 19.69
CA PHE A 335 14.50 0.74 18.43
C PHE A 335 16.01 0.51 18.62
N ASP A 336 16.43 0.04 19.80
CA ASP A 336 17.84 -0.13 20.20
C ASP A 336 18.61 -1.04 19.22
N ASP A 337 17.93 -2.05 18.68
CA ASP A 337 18.44 -3.01 17.70
C ASP A 337 17.70 -2.88 16.35
N PHE A 338 17.29 -1.65 16.00
CA PHE A 338 16.61 -1.42 14.73
C PHE A 338 17.57 -1.66 13.57
N GLU A 339 17.30 -2.76 12.85
CA GLU A 339 17.99 -3.16 11.64
C GLU A 339 17.12 -2.82 10.43
N ILE A 340 17.73 -2.18 9.44
CA ILE A 340 17.11 -1.94 8.13
C ILE A 340 17.75 -2.90 7.13
N THR A 341 16.99 -3.89 6.70
CA THR A 341 17.41 -4.78 5.61
C THR A 341 16.95 -4.17 4.29
N ASN A 342 17.85 -3.50 3.57
CA ASN A 342 17.55 -2.96 2.24
C ASN A 342 17.97 -3.95 1.14
N ILE A 343 17.00 -4.43 0.37
CA ILE A 343 17.21 -5.29 -0.80
C ILE A 343 16.88 -4.48 -2.06
N THR A 344 17.90 -3.98 -2.75
CA THR A 344 17.75 -3.26 -4.00
C THR A 344 18.12 -4.13 -5.20
N TYR A 345 17.19 -4.27 -6.15
CA TYR A 345 17.44 -4.95 -7.43
C TYR A 345 18.09 -3.96 -8.40
N ILE A 346 19.31 -4.27 -8.82
CA ILE A 346 20.08 -3.47 -9.77
C ILE A 346 20.09 -4.22 -11.11
N PRO A 347 19.86 -3.53 -12.26
CA PRO A 347 19.99 -4.17 -13.55
C PRO A 347 21.42 -4.71 -13.74
N LYS A 348 21.54 -5.98 -14.16
CA LYS A 348 22.85 -6.63 -14.34
C LYS A 348 23.74 -5.93 -15.37
N PHE A 349 23.12 -5.30 -16.37
CA PHE A 349 23.80 -4.56 -17.41
C PHE A 349 23.16 -3.19 -17.54
N GLU A 350 23.98 -2.15 -17.49
CA GLU A 350 23.54 -0.82 -17.91
C GLU A 350 23.50 -0.75 -19.44
N SER A 351 22.65 0.11 -20.00
CA SER A 351 22.54 0.27 -21.46
C SER A 351 23.88 0.60 -22.10
N LEU A 352 24.74 1.36 -21.41
CA LEU A 352 26.07 1.72 -21.89
C LEU A 352 27.02 0.52 -21.98
N GLU A 353 26.98 -0.39 -21.02
CA GLU A 353 27.78 -1.61 -21.04
C GLU A 353 27.31 -2.52 -22.19
N LEU A 354 26.00 -2.64 -22.38
CA LEU A 354 25.44 -3.40 -23.49
C LEU A 354 25.92 -2.83 -24.83
N PHE A 355 25.88 -1.51 -25.02
CA PHE A 355 26.40 -0.87 -26.23
C PHE A 355 27.91 -1.04 -26.38
N SER A 356 28.67 -1.01 -25.29
CA SER A 356 30.12 -1.25 -25.31
C SER A 356 30.44 -2.70 -25.69
N VAL A 357 29.70 -3.67 -25.17
CA VAL A 357 29.87 -5.09 -25.49
C VAL A 357 29.49 -5.35 -26.95
N ILE A 358 28.35 -4.85 -27.41
CA ILE A 358 27.94 -4.96 -28.81
C ILE A 358 28.95 -4.27 -29.73
N GLY A 359 29.35 -3.05 -29.40
CA GLY A 359 30.35 -2.28 -30.15
C GLY A 359 31.71 -2.98 -30.18
N GLY A 360 32.13 -3.58 -29.07
CA GLY A 360 33.35 -4.38 -28.98
C GLY A 360 33.28 -5.61 -29.88
N TYR A 361 32.17 -6.35 -29.87
CA TYR A 361 31.98 -7.50 -30.75
C TYR A 361 31.89 -7.10 -32.23
N MET A 362 31.17 -6.04 -32.58
CA MET A 362 31.09 -5.55 -33.96
C MET A 362 32.46 -5.05 -34.46
N GLY A 363 33.20 -4.33 -33.61
CA GLY A 363 34.55 -3.86 -33.92
C GLY A 363 35.55 -5.02 -34.07
N MET A 364 35.46 -6.04 -33.21
CA MET A 364 36.37 -7.19 -33.27
C MET A 364 36.07 -8.12 -34.45
N TYR A 365 34.80 -8.46 -34.69
CA TYR A 365 34.44 -9.44 -35.73
C TYR A 365 34.35 -8.83 -37.13
N LEU A 366 33.89 -7.58 -37.25
CA LEU A 366 33.66 -6.96 -38.56
C LEU A 366 34.66 -5.84 -38.86
N GLY A 367 35.40 -5.33 -37.87
CA GLY A 367 36.20 -4.11 -38.02
C GLY A 367 35.34 -2.86 -38.26
N VAL A 368 34.03 -2.95 -38.03
CA VAL A 368 33.08 -1.88 -38.33
C VAL A 368 32.83 -1.07 -37.06
N SER A 369 33.01 0.24 -37.17
CA SER A 369 32.63 1.20 -36.14
C SER A 369 31.34 1.93 -36.52
N ILE A 370 30.76 2.68 -35.58
CA ILE A 370 29.60 3.53 -35.88
C ILE A 370 29.92 4.57 -36.97
N VAL A 371 31.17 5.04 -37.04
CA VAL A 371 31.65 5.96 -38.08
C VAL A 371 31.57 5.31 -39.45
N ALA A 372 32.03 4.05 -39.58
CA ALA A 372 31.94 3.31 -40.83
C ALA A 372 30.48 3.11 -41.28
N PHE A 373 29.54 2.99 -40.34
CA PHE A 373 28.10 2.95 -40.66
C PHE A 373 27.59 4.28 -41.23
N TYR A 374 28.03 5.41 -40.66
CA TYR A 374 27.69 6.74 -41.19
C TYR A 374 28.28 6.96 -42.59
N ASP A 375 29.54 6.58 -42.81
CA ASP A 375 30.18 6.67 -44.14
C ASP A 375 29.44 5.82 -45.18
N PHE A 376 29.03 4.61 -44.80
CA PHE A 376 28.23 3.73 -45.67
C PHE A 376 26.85 4.33 -45.99
N ALA A 377 26.20 4.92 -44.98
CA ALA A 377 24.92 5.60 -45.17
C ALA A 377 25.06 6.82 -46.10
N GLU A 378 26.09 7.65 -45.93
CA GLU A 378 26.36 8.80 -46.79
C GLU A 378 26.63 8.37 -48.24
N LEU A 379 27.46 7.34 -48.44
CA LEU A 379 27.75 6.78 -49.76
C LEU A 379 26.47 6.23 -50.41
N THR A 380 25.64 5.53 -49.65
CA THR A 380 24.35 4.99 -50.13
C THR A 380 23.39 6.12 -50.52
N ILE A 381 23.26 7.16 -49.70
CA ILE A 381 22.44 8.34 -49.99
C ILE A 381 22.97 9.06 -51.25
N GLY A 382 24.29 9.22 -51.37
CA GLY A 382 24.94 9.81 -52.54
C GLY A 382 24.68 9.02 -53.82
N LEU A 383 24.74 7.68 -53.76
CA LEU A 383 24.41 6.80 -54.88
C LEU A 383 22.94 6.95 -55.28
N ILE A 384 22.01 6.90 -54.31
CA ILE A 384 20.57 7.09 -54.56
C ILE A 384 20.32 8.47 -55.20
N TYR A 385 20.93 9.53 -54.66
CA TYR A 385 20.80 10.88 -55.20
C TYR A 385 21.30 10.97 -56.65
N SER A 386 22.47 10.39 -56.94
CA SER A 386 23.03 10.35 -58.29
C SER A 386 22.13 9.58 -59.27
N PHE A 387 21.55 8.47 -58.82
CA PHE A 387 20.67 7.63 -59.63
C PHE A 387 19.34 8.33 -59.92
N VAL A 388 18.73 8.95 -58.91
CA VAL A 388 17.52 9.78 -59.07
C VAL A 388 17.80 10.96 -60.01
N LYS A 389 18.94 11.64 -59.87
CA LYS A 389 19.36 12.73 -60.76
C LYS A 389 19.54 12.24 -62.20
N LYS A 390 20.21 11.10 -62.42
CA LYS A 390 20.37 10.48 -63.75
C LYS A 390 19.02 10.12 -64.37
N ARG A 391 18.10 9.54 -63.59
CA ARG A 391 16.74 9.20 -64.06
C ARG A 391 15.92 10.45 -64.38
N ARG A 392 16.02 11.52 -63.58
CA ARG A 392 15.40 12.83 -63.88
C ARG A 392 15.94 13.42 -65.17
N ASN A 393 17.26 13.37 -65.39
CA ASN A 393 17.89 13.86 -66.62
C ASN A 393 17.50 13.02 -67.85
N ALA A 394 17.44 11.69 -67.74
CA ALA A 394 16.96 10.83 -68.81
C ALA A 394 15.49 11.11 -69.18
N LYS A 395 14.63 11.33 -68.18
CA LYS A 395 13.23 11.77 -68.41
C LYS A 395 13.15 13.13 -69.08
N LYS A 396 14.04 14.08 -68.73
CA LYS A 396 14.12 15.38 -69.41
C LYS A 396 14.50 15.20 -70.89
N LYS A 397 15.54 14.40 -71.18
CA LYS A 397 15.96 14.08 -72.57
C LYS A 397 14.85 13.40 -73.38
N LEU A 398 14.13 12.44 -72.79
CA LEU A 398 13.01 11.77 -73.46
C LEU A 398 11.87 12.76 -73.77
N LYS A 399 11.52 13.65 -72.83
CA LYS A 399 10.51 14.71 -73.06
C LYS A 399 10.94 15.68 -74.14
N GLU A 400 12.22 16.01 -74.22
CA GLU A 400 12.80 16.89 -75.24
C GLU A 400 12.80 16.22 -76.63
N GLN A 401 13.18 14.94 -76.71
CA GLN A 401 13.02 14.13 -77.93
C GLN A 401 11.55 14.02 -78.36
N GLN A 402 10.62 13.81 -77.43
CA GLN A 402 9.18 13.81 -77.73
C GLN A 402 8.70 15.16 -78.24
N ARG A 403 9.14 16.27 -77.64
CA ARG A 403 8.84 17.63 -78.13
C ARG A 403 9.39 17.86 -79.54
N ASN A 404 10.63 17.45 -79.81
CA ASN A 404 11.24 17.58 -81.13
C ASN A 404 10.52 16.72 -82.17
N ALA A 405 10.19 15.46 -81.86
CA ALA A 405 9.41 14.58 -82.74
C ALA A 405 8.02 15.17 -83.02
N MET A 406 7.35 15.71 -81.99
CA MET A 406 6.06 16.39 -82.15
C MET A 406 6.17 17.68 -82.98
N TRP A 407 7.27 18.42 -82.86
CA TRP A 407 7.56 19.57 -83.72
C TRP A 407 7.74 19.16 -85.19
N PHE A 408 8.46 18.07 -85.46
CA PHE A 408 8.60 17.51 -86.82
C PHE A 408 7.26 17.04 -87.39
N ILE A 409 6.43 16.37 -86.60
CA ILE A 409 5.07 15.96 -87.03
C ILE A 409 4.19 17.19 -87.32
N ASN A 410 4.27 18.22 -86.48
CA ASN A 410 3.56 19.49 -86.68
C ASN A 410 4.07 20.27 -87.91
N ALA A 411 5.38 20.22 -88.19
CA ALA A 411 5.97 20.83 -89.39
C ALA A 411 5.53 20.09 -90.67
N ALA A 412 5.57 18.75 -90.67
CA ALA A 412 5.12 17.93 -91.79
C ALA A 412 3.61 18.11 -92.07
N THR A 413 2.77 18.21 -91.03
CA THR A 413 1.34 18.51 -91.20
C THR A 413 1.08 19.93 -91.69
N ARG A 414 1.92 20.92 -91.31
CA ARG A 414 1.88 22.27 -91.90
C ARG A 414 2.26 22.28 -93.39
N ASP A 415 3.22 21.47 -93.81
CA ASP A 415 3.59 21.36 -95.23
C ASP A 415 2.50 20.66 -96.07
N MET A 416 1.86 19.61 -95.54
CA MET A 416 0.73 18.97 -96.22
C MET A 416 -0.50 19.88 -96.31
N THR A 417 -0.74 20.74 -95.32
CA THR A 417 -1.83 21.73 -95.38
C THR A 417 -1.50 22.92 -96.31
N ALA A 418 -0.25 23.37 -96.38
CA ALA A 418 0.18 24.40 -97.34
C ALA A 418 0.15 23.90 -98.81
N SER A 419 0.48 22.63 -99.05
CA SER A 419 0.33 21.94 -100.33
C SER A 419 -1.13 21.84 -100.80
N SER A 420 -2.05 21.56 -99.87
CA SER A 420 -3.51 21.55 -100.12
C SER A 420 -4.06 22.94 -100.48
N ILE A 421 -3.56 24.01 -99.85
CA ILE A 421 -3.98 25.40 -100.13
C ILE A 421 -3.42 25.92 -101.47
N ARG A 422 -2.20 25.55 -101.86
CA ARG A 422 -1.66 25.90 -103.20
C ARG A 422 -2.38 25.23 -104.36
N LYS A 423 -2.97 24.03 -104.17
CA LYS A 423 -3.84 23.41 -105.20
C LYS A 423 -5.20 24.10 -105.32
N ARG A 424 -5.72 24.75 -104.28
CA ARG A 424 -6.99 25.52 -104.34
C ARG A 424 -6.86 26.89 -105.01
N ASN A 425 -5.71 27.56 -104.90
CA ASN A 425 -5.52 28.88 -105.53
C ASN A 425 -5.14 28.84 -107.02
N ARG A 426 -4.85 27.67 -107.60
CA ARG A 426 -4.61 27.53 -109.05
C ARG A 426 -5.89 27.39 -109.88
N ILE A 427 -7.06 27.22 -109.24
CA ILE A 427 -8.37 27.10 -109.92
C ILE A 427 -9.12 28.46 -109.96
N ARG A 428 -8.62 29.50 -109.28
CA ARG A 428 -9.31 30.81 -109.18
C ARG A 428 -8.84 31.92 -110.14
N ASN A 429 -7.94 31.63 -111.07
CA ASN A 429 -7.48 32.61 -112.10
C ASN A 429 -7.91 32.24 -113.53
N ILE A 430 -8.98 31.45 -113.66
CA ILE A 430 -9.74 31.32 -114.89
C ILE A 430 -11.16 31.74 -114.50
N TYR A 431 -11.43 33.05 -114.55
CA TYR A 431 -12.72 33.70 -114.83
C TYR A 431 -12.54 35.20 -114.69
#